data_AF-A0A482RMG1-F1
#
_entry.id   AF-A0A482RMG1-F1
#
_cell.length_a   1.000
_cell.length_b   1.000
_cell.length_c   1.000
_cell.angle_alpha   90.00
_cell.angle_beta   90.00
_cell.angle_gamma   90.00
#
_symmetry.space_group_name_H-M   'P 1'
#
loop_
_entity.id
_entity.type
_entity.pdbx_description
1 polymer ?
#
loop_
_entity_poly.entity_id
_entity_poly.type
_entity_poly.pdbx_seq_one_letter_code
_entity_poly.pdbx_strand_id
1 'polypeptide(L)'
;MRALCTARARMRVCVRVCSCVSMQLKQLGTAYYVYPGASHNRFEHSLGVSYLSGAQIDYLAHSQPELRVTDEDKMLVRIAGLVHDLGHGPFSHVFDSLFIPTVRPDRAAWSHEVMSAELFEALLDDNGIDLLDEHQRRCVQRLVLGAKAQSSHAYSAPGVAQTVTMAAGFGGTRAQVHTTRTDVMGAGGDGGNGSAGSHLGGDEKMFLFDIVANGRTGIDTDKWDYLARDTYNIGHTSAFDHRRLLYSSRVVEDRIAYHAKEVMAVYEMFHTRYSLFKACYVHRATKAVEFMITDGGC
;
A
#
# COMPACT_ATOMS: atom_id res chain seq x y z
N MET A 1 28.91 13.63 -1.67
CA MET A 1 29.17 12.51 -2.60
C MET A 1 29.03 11.11 -1.97
N ARG A 2 29.45 10.85 -0.71
CA ARG A 2 29.33 9.51 -0.08
C ARG A 2 27.87 9.08 0.23
N ALA A 3 26.99 9.97 0.66
CA ALA A 3 25.57 9.65 0.95
C ALA A 3 24.70 9.35 -0.30
N LEU A 4 24.99 9.98 -1.44
CA LEU A 4 24.31 9.68 -2.72
C LEU A 4 24.72 8.30 -3.29
N CYS A 5 25.90 7.80 -2.90
CA CYS A 5 26.39 6.48 -3.29
C CYS A 5 25.62 5.36 -2.57
N THR A 6 25.18 5.59 -1.32
CA THR A 6 24.43 4.61 -0.53
C THR A 6 22.96 4.53 -0.94
N ALA A 7 22.26 5.65 -1.16
CA ALA A 7 20.84 5.64 -1.56
C ALA A 7 20.60 4.96 -2.92
N ARG A 8 21.46 5.22 -3.91
CA ARG A 8 21.40 4.54 -5.22
C ARG A 8 21.71 3.05 -5.11
N ALA A 9 22.66 2.66 -4.25
CA ALA A 9 22.96 1.25 -3.99
C ALA A 9 21.78 0.55 -3.31
N ARG A 10 21.17 1.18 -2.29
CA ARG A 10 19.95 0.69 -1.60
C ARG A 10 18.81 0.44 -2.59
N MET A 11 18.51 1.42 -3.44
CA MET A 11 17.44 1.26 -4.44
C MET A 11 17.74 0.12 -5.44
N ARG A 12 18.98 -0.04 -5.90
CA ARG A 12 19.35 -1.13 -6.82
C ARG A 12 19.12 -2.51 -6.21
N VAL A 13 19.42 -2.67 -4.91
CA VAL A 13 19.18 -3.94 -4.23
C VAL A 13 17.68 -4.19 -4.08
N CYS A 14 16.88 -3.19 -3.68
CA CYS A 14 15.42 -3.33 -3.62
C CYS A 14 14.82 -3.67 -4.99
N VAL A 15 15.34 -3.12 -6.09
CA VAL A 15 14.92 -3.49 -7.46
C VAL A 15 15.24 -4.94 -7.76
N ARG A 16 16.40 -5.45 -7.35
CA ARG A 16 16.77 -6.86 -7.55
C ARG A 16 15.85 -7.79 -6.75
N VAL A 17 15.53 -7.43 -5.52
CA VAL A 17 14.57 -8.16 -4.66
C VAL A 17 13.16 -8.13 -5.26
N CYS A 18 12.69 -6.97 -5.73
CA CYS A 18 11.40 -6.87 -6.40
C CYS A 18 11.35 -7.70 -7.68
N SER A 19 12.44 -7.71 -8.45
CA SER A 19 12.53 -8.46 -9.70
C SER A 19 12.41 -9.97 -9.51
N CYS A 20 12.98 -10.55 -8.44
CA CYS A 20 12.93 -12.01 -8.26
C CYS A 20 11.52 -12.52 -7.94
N VAL A 21 10.67 -11.69 -7.31
CA VAL A 21 9.30 -12.06 -6.95
C VAL A 21 8.31 -11.68 -8.06
N SER A 22 8.39 -10.46 -8.58
CA SER A 22 7.31 -9.85 -9.36
C SER A 22 7.44 -9.99 -10.88
N MET A 23 8.58 -10.47 -11.39
CA MET A 23 8.79 -10.62 -12.85
C MET A 23 7.93 -11.72 -13.49
N GLN A 24 7.45 -12.68 -12.71
CA GLN A 24 6.67 -13.81 -13.20
C GLN A 24 5.17 -13.67 -12.92
N LEU A 25 4.75 -12.62 -12.21
CA LEU A 25 3.37 -12.39 -11.83
C LEU A 25 2.69 -11.42 -12.79
N LYS A 26 1.64 -11.89 -13.48
CA LYS A 26 0.82 -11.06 -14.36
C LYS A 26 0.04 -10.03 -13.55
N GLN A 27 0.11 -8.76 -13.97
CA GLN A 27 -0.61 -7.66 -13.31
C GLN A 27 -2.10 -7.98 -13.24
N LEU A 28 -2.69 -8.34 -14.38
CA LEU A 28 -4.12 -8.62 -14.50
C LEU A 28 -4.48 -10.10 -14.36
N GLY A 29 -3.54 -10.93 -13.87
CA GLY A 29 -3.76 -12.35 -13.64
C GLY A 29 -4.34 -13.07 -14.85
N THR A 30 -5.57 -13.56 -14.72
CA THR A 30 -6.28 -14.34 -15.75
C THR A 30 -6.88 -13.49 -16.86
N ALA A 31 -6.92 -12.16 -16.73
CA ALA A 31 -7.46 -11.30 -17.77
C ALA A 31 -6.65 -11.40 -19.08
N TYR A 32 -5.39 -11.83 -19.01
CA TYR A 32 -4.56 -12.14 -20.17
C TYR A 32 -5.20 -13.14 -21.15
N TYR A 33 -6.03 -14.07 -20.65
CA TYR A 33 -6.75 -15.04 -21.50
C TYR A 33 -7.90 -14.42 -22.30
N VAL A 34 -8.34 -13.21 -21.95
CA VAL A 34 -9.41 -12.47 -22.63
C VAL A 34 -8.85 -11.27 -23.39
N TYR A 35 -7.84 -10.62 -22.82
CA TYR A 35 -7.16 -9.45 -23.34
C TYR A 35 -5.70 -9.83 -23.63
N PRO A 36 -5.37 -10.27 -24.86
CA PRO A 36 -4.01 -10.73 -25.19
C PRO A 36 -2.92 -9.67 -24.98
N GLY A 37 -3.30 -8.38 -25.04
CA GLY A 37 -2.40 -7.26 -24.74
C GLY A 37 -2.05 -7.11 -23.25
N ALA A 38 -2.84 -7.69 -22.33
CA ALA A 38 -2.61 -7.69 -20.87
C ALA A 38 -1.47 -8.63 -20.44
N SER A 39 -0.34 -8.57 -21.15
CA SER A 39 0.83 -9.40 -20.93
C SER A 39 1.78 -8.85 -19.87
N HIS A 40 1.53 -7.64 -19.39
CA HIS A 40 2.37 -6.91 -18.44
C HIS A 40 2.42 -7.58 -17.05
N ASN A 41 3.53 -7.39 -16.37
CA ASN A 41 3.83 -8.02 -15.08
C ASN A 41 3.81 -6.99 -13.94
N ARG A 42 3.76 -7.47 -12.69
CA ARG A 42 3.80 -6.61 -11.50
C ARG A 42 5.11 -5.85 -11.35
N PHE A 43 6.23 -6.42 -11.80
CA PHE A 43 7.54 -5.76 -11.68
C PHE A 43 7.59 -4.38 -12.35
N GLU A 44 7.09 -4.26 -13.57
CA GLU A 44 7.09 -2.98 -14.29
C GLU A 44 6.07 -1.99 -13.71
N HIS A 45 4.98 -2.48 -13.11
CA HIS A 45 4.06 -1.68 -12.32
C HIS A 45 4.75 -1.13 -11.07
N SER A 46 5.40 -1.96 -10.26
CA SER A 46 6.15 -1.53 -9.07
C SER A 46 7.24 -0.50 -9.39
N LEU A 47 7.94 -0.64 -10.53
CA LEU A 47 8.89 0.37 -11.00
C LEU A 47 8.21 1.71 -11.32
N GLY A 48 7.04 1.66 -11.96
CA GLY A 48 6.25 2.85 -12.28
C GLY A 48 5.73 3.56 -11.04
N VAL A 49 5.21 2.81 -10.06
CA VAL A 49 4.74 3.35 -8.77
C VAL A 49 5.90 3.97 -7.99
N SER A 50 7.07 3.32 -7.95
CA SER A 50 8.27 3.89 -7.32
C SER A 50 8.68 5.22 -7.98
N TYR A 51 8.65 5.28 -9.31
CA TYR A 51 8.95 6.49 -10.07
C TYR A 51 7.95 7.62 -9.76
N LEU A 52 6.66 7.35 -9.84
CA LEU A 52 5.59 8.34 -9.58
C LEU A 52 5.63 8.83 -8.14
N SER A 53 5.86 7.93 -7.17
CA SER A 53 6.04 8.28 -5.76
C SER A 53 7.22 9.22 -5.56
N GLY A 54 8.35 8.93 -6.23
CA GLY A 54 9.52 9.80 -6.26
C GLY A 54 9.21 11.18 -6.87
N ALA A 55 8.53 11.22 -8.01
CA ALA A 55 8.18 12.46 -8.69
C ALA A 55 7.23 13.33 -7.85
N GLN A 56 6.26 12.72 -7.18
CA GLN A 56 5.31 13.44 -6.32
C GLN A 56 6.01 14.02 -5.08
N ILE A 57 6.80 13.22 -4.36
CA ILE A 57 7.50 13.72 -3.16
C ILE A 57 8.56 14.78 -3.52
N ASP A 58 9.25 14.63 -4.66
CA ASP A 58 10.18 15.65 -5.15
C ASP A 58 9.44 16.94 -5.47
N TYR A 59 8.27 16.87 -6.12
CA TYR A 59 7.46 18.06 -6.42
C TYR A 59 6.95 18.76 -5.15
N LEU A 60 6.43 18.01 -4.18
CA LEU A 60 5.98 18.57 -2.90
C LEU A 60 7.14 19.23 -2.14
N ALA A 61 8.31 18.58 -2.09
CA ALA A 61 9.49 19.13 -1.44
C ALA A 61 9.99 20.43 -2.09
N HIS A 62 9.93 20.54 -3.43
CA HIS A 62 10.32 21.75 -4.15
C HIS A 62 9.28 22.86 -4.02
N SER A 63 7.99 22.52 -4.06
CA SER A 63 6.91 23.51 -4.07
C SER A 63 6.56 24.04 -2.67
N GLN A 64 6.86 23.28 -1.62
CA GLN A 64 6.61 23.62 -0.22
C GLN A 64 7.83 23.27 0.66
N PRO A 65 8.91 24.08 0.60
CA PRO A 65 10.11 23.85 1.39
C PRO A 65 9.85 23.82 2.92
N GLU A 66 8.77 24.44 3.39
CA GLU A 66 8.33 24.43 4.79
C GLU A 66 7.99 23.03 5.32
N LEU A 67 7.71 22.06 4.43
CA LEU A 67 7.46 20.66 4.80
C LEU A 67 8.70 19.93 5.31
N ARG A 68 9.90 20.49 5.08
CA ARG A 68 11.18 19.92 5.53
C ARG A 68 11.35 18.44 5.16
N VAL A 69 11.00 18.11 3.91
CA VAL A 69 11.17 16.75 3.36
C VAL A 69 12.65 16.46 3.21
N THR A 70 13.11 15.41 3.89
CA THR A 70 14.50 14.96 3.86
C THR A 70 14.77 14.06 2.66
N ASP A 71 16.04 13.88 2.29
CA ASP A 71 16.40 12.89 1.26
C ASP A 71 16.12 11.45 1.70
N GLU A 72 16.09 11.21 3.01
CA GLU A 72 15.67 9.95 3.60
C GLU A 72 14.17 9.71 3.37
N ASP A 73 13.30 10.69 3.65
CA ASP A 73 11.85 10.60 3.38
C ASP A 73 11.61 10.22 1.91
N LYS A 74 12.30 10.90 0.98
CA LYS A 74 12.20 10.62 -0.46
C LYS A 74 12.67 9.22 -0.82
N MET A 75 13.69 8.70 -0.13
CA MET A 75 14.19 7.33 -0.35
C MET A 75 13.15 6.31 0.15
N LEU A 76 12.62 6.48 1.36
CA LEU A 76 11.64 5.57 1.97
C LEU A 76 10.34 5.52 1.16
N VAL A 77 9.84 6.67 0.68
CA VAL A 77 8.66 6.73 -0.19
C VAL A 77 8.88 5.99 -1.52
N ARG A 78 10.05 6.13 -2.15
CA ARG A 78 10.37 5.39 -3.39
C ARG A 78 10.50 3.89 -3.14
N ILE A 79 11.10 3.48 -2.01
CA ILE A 79 11.20 2.07 -1.64
C ILE A 79 9.80 1.51 -1.38
N ALA A 80 8.97 2.20 -0.59
CA ALA A 80 7.59 1.80 -0.35
C ALA A 80 6.81 1.61 -1.66
N GLY A 81 6.89 2.57 -2.59
CA GLY A 81 6.26 2.42 -3.91
C GLY A 81 6.79 1.24 -4.73
N LEU A 82 8.06 0.86 -4.56
CA LEU A 82 8.65 -0.29 -5.24
C LEU A 82 8.22 -1.63 -4.62
N VAL A 83 7.96 -1.66 -3.31
CA VAL A 83 7.73 -2.91 -2.58
C VAL A 83 6.27 -3.13 -2.15
N HIS A 84 5.38 -2.17 -2.42
CA HIS A 84 3.98 -2.21 -1.98
C HIS A 84 3.21 -3.45 -2.46
N ASP A 85 3.67 -4.04 -3.56
CA ASP A 85 2.99 -5.10 -4.30
C ASP A 85 3.75 -6.45 -4.30
N LEU A 86 4.78 -6.59 -3.45
CA LEU A 86 5.60 -7.82 -3.39
C LEU A 86 4.82 -9.05 -2.97
N GLY A 87 3.82 -8.87 -2.10
CA GLY A 87 3.09 -9.95 -1.45
C GLY A 87 1.99 -10.58 -2.30
N HIS A 88 1.86 -10.20 -3.57
CA HIS A 88 0.90 -10.83 -4.46
C HIS A 88 1.26 -12.29 -4.75
N GLY A 89 0.26 -13.16 -4.58
CA GLY A 89 0.37 -14.57 -4.95
C GLY A 89 0.14 -14.83 -6.46
N PRO A 90 0.25 -16.10 -6.89
CA PRO A 90 -0.05 -16.52 -8.25
C PRO A 90 -1.44 -16.08 -8.71
N PHE A 91 -1.57 -15.58 -9.94
CA PHE A 91 -2.81 -15.02 -10.46
C PHE A 91 -3.34 -13.80 -9.68
N SER A 92 -2.48 -13.10 -8.92
CA SER A 92 -2.78 -11.78 -8.38
C SER A 92 -4.00 -11.80 -7.46
N HIS A 93 -5.06 -11.04 -7.79
CA HIS A 93 -6.25 -10.98 -6.94
C HIS A 93 -7.08 -12.27 -6.92
N VAL A 94 -6.81 -13.23 -7.79
CA VAL A 94 -7.46 -14.54 -7.67
C VAL A 94 -6.97 -15.25 -6.40
N PHE A 95 -5.72 -15.01 -6.01
CA PHE A 95 -5.11 -15.64 -4.85
C PHE A 95 -5.70 -15.16 -3.53
N ASP A 96 -5.77 -13.83 -3.31
CA ASP A 96 -6.37 -13.26 -2.08
C ASP A 96 -7.88 -13.46 -2.03
N SER A 97 -8.60 -13.19 -3.13
CA SER A 97 -10.05 -13.04 -3.06
C SER A 97 -10.83 -14.34 -3.27
N LEU A 98 -10.23 -15.36 -3.90
CA LEU A 98 -10.89 -16.63 -4.20
C LEU A 98 -10.13 -17.83 -3.63
N PHE A 99 -8.84 -17.98 -3.97
CA PHE A 99 -8.10 -19.20 -3.66
C PHE A 99 -7.86 -19.40 -2.16
N ILE A 100 -7.25 -18.43 -1.46
CA ILE A 100 -6.96 -18.54 -0.02
C ILE A 100 -8.25 -18.72 0.80
N PRO A 101 -9.32 -17.92 0.61
CA PRO A 101 -10.58 -18.13 1.31
C PRO A 101 -11.19 -19.52 1.08
N THR A 102 -10.97 -20.13 -0.09
CA THR A 102 -11.50 -21.45 -0.45
C THR A 102 -10.68 -22.59 0.16
N VAL A 103 -9.35 -22.55 0.01
CA VAL A 103 -8.44 -23.64 0.43
C VAL A 103 -8.03 -23.53 1.90
N ARG A 104 -7.92 -22.30 2.41
CA ARG A 104 -7.49 -21.98 3.78
C ARG A 104 -8.43 -20.95 4.42
N PRO A 105 -9.67 -21.34 4.77
CA PRO A 105 -10.64 -20.44 5.40
C PRO A 105 -10.12 -19.86 6.73
N ASP A 106 -9.24 -20.59 7.43
CA ASP A 106 -8.56 -20.15 8.64
C ASP A 106 -7.63 -18.94 8.43
N ARG A 107 -7.26 -18.67 7.17
CA ARG A 107 -6.43 -17.52 6.76
C ARG A 107 -7.20 -16.54 5.87
N ALA A 108 -8.52 -16.48 5.95
CA ALA A 108 -9.34 -15.57 5.12
C ALA A 108 -9.02 -14.08 5.30
N ALA A 109 -8.38 -13.69 6.41
CA ALA A 109 -7.90 -12.32 6.65
C ALA A 109 -6.58 -11.99 5.92
N TRP A 110 -6.03 -12.93 5.14
CA TRP A 110 -4.83 -12.71 4.35
C TRP A 110 -5.05 -11.59 3.33
N SER A 111 -4.05 -10.73 3.18
CA SER A 111 -4.06 -9.68 2.17
C SER A 111 -2.65 -9.49 1.64
N HIS A 112 -2.55 -9.20 0.34
CA HIS A 112 -1.27 -9.04 -0.32
C HIS A 112 -0.49 -7.85 0.26
N GLU A 113 -1.14 -6.84 0.85
CA GLU A 113 -0.45 -5.72 1.49
C GLU A 113 0.26 -6.15 2.79
N VAL A 114 -0.38 -7.00 3.61
CA VAL A 114 0.26 -7.56 4.81
C VAL A 114 1.41 -8.49 4.42
N MET A 115 1.18 -9.34 3.42
CA MET A 115 2.26 -10.19 2.90
C MET A 115 3.40 -9.37 2.29
N SER A 116 3.13 -8.22 1.67
CA SER A 116 4.18 -7.36 1.11
C SER A 116 5.10 -6.84 2.20
N ALA A 117 4.54 -6.43 3.35
CA ALA A 117 5.32 -6.01 4.51
C ALA A 117 6.15 -7.17 5.11
N GLU A 118 5.54 -8.34 5.29
CA GLU A 118 6.22 -9.52 5.84
C GLU A 118 7.32 -10.05 4.91
N LEU A 119 7.02 -10.16 3.61
CA LEU A 119 7.96 -10.64 2.60
C LEU A 119 9.12 -9.66 2.41
N PHE A 120 8.87 -8.35 2.53
CA PHE A 120 9.93 -7.37 2.50
C PHE A 120 10.96 -7.59 3.61
N GLU A 121 10.52 -7.81 4.86
CA GLU A 121 11.41 -8.11 5.99
C GLU A 121 12.18 -9.41 5.77
N ALA A 122 11.47 -10.49 5.44
CA ALA A 122 12.09 -11.79 5.22
C ALA A 122 13.17 -11.74 4.13
N LEU A 123 12.90 -11.02 3.02
CA LEU A 123 13.87 -10.87 1.94
C LEU A 123 15.09 -10.03 2.35
N LEU A 124 14.94 -9.04 3.21
CA LEU A 124 16.09 -8.28 3.72
C LEU A 124 16.95 -9.16 4.64
N ASP A 125 16.32 -9.93 5.51
CA ASP A 125 17.01 -10.75 6.52
C ASP A 125 17.71 -11.95 5.88
N ASP A 126 17.02 -12.71 5.02
CA ASP A 126 17.55 -13.91 4.37
C ASP A 126 18.75 -13.63 3.46
N ASN A 127 18.82 -12.41 2.91
CA ASN A 127 19.91 -12.01 2.03
C ASN A 127 21.02 -11.22 2.77
N GLY A 128 20.94 -11.07 4.10
CA GLY A 128 21.90 -10.30 4.90
C GLY A 128 22.01 -8.83 4.46
N ILE A 129 20.88 -8.27 4.03
CA ILE A 129 20.82 -6.94 3.41
C ILE A 129 20.59 -5.89 4.52
N ASP A 130 21.69 -5.39 5.08
CA ASP A 130 21.67 -4.25 6.02
C ASP A 130 21.57 -2.91 5.26
N LEU A 131 20.40 -2.68 4.63
CA LEU A 131 20.14 -1.44 3.88
C LEU A 131 19.35 -0.42 4.68
N LEU A 132 18.49 -0.89 5.58
CA LEU A 132 17.55 -0.07 6.32
C LEU A 132 17.63 -0.44 7.80
N ASP A 133 17.71 0.57 8.65
CA ASP A 133 17.56 0.38 10.08
C ASP A 133 16.11 0.01 10.45
N GLU A 134 15.90 -0.41 11.70
CA GLU A 134 14.60 -0.83 12.22
C GLU A 134 13.52 0.26 12.14
N HIS A 135 13.91 1.54 12.22
CA HIS A 135 12.98 2.65 12.09
C HIS A 135 12.55 2.85 10.63
N GLN A 136 13.51 2.80 9.70
CA GLN A 136 13.29 2.89 8.26
C GLN A 136 12.42 1.74 7.74
N ARG A 137 12.68 0.51 8.21
CA ARG A 137 11.87 -0.68 7.91
C ARG A 137 10.41 -0.49 8.31
N ARG A 138 10.17 -0.12 9.57
CA ARG A 138 8.82 0.18 10.09
C ARG A 138 8.14 1.32 9.32
N CYS A 139 8.88 2.35 8.93
CA CYS A 139 8.35 3.43 8.11
C CYS A 139 7.87 2.93 6.74
N VAL A 140 8.67 2.13 6.03
CA VAL A 140 8.30 1.52 4.75
C VAL A 140 7.06 0.64 4.89
N GLN A 141 7.00 -0.22 5.91
CA GLN A 141 5.83 -1.06 6.17
C GLN A 141 4.56 -0.23 6.35
N ARG A 142 4.62 0.85 7.14
CA ARG A 142 3.46 1.71 7.38
C ARG A 142 3.05 2.49 6.13
N LEU A 143 4.00 2.89 5.28
CA LEU A 143 3.71 3.50 3.98
C LEU A 143 3.01 2.53 3.02
N VAL A 144 3.36 1.25 3.06
CA VAL A 144 2.73 0.18 2.25
C VAL A 144 1.34 -0.16 2.78
N LEU A 145 1.18 -0.30 4.10
CA LEU A 145 -0.09 -0.65 4.73
C LEU A 145 -1.10 0.51 4.75
N GLY A 146 -0.64 1.75 4.66
CA GLY A 146 -1.47 2.96 4.65
C GLY A 146 -2.39 3.06 5.87
N ALA A 147 -3.69 3.25 5.63
CA ALA A 147 -4.69 3.40 6.70
C ALA A 147 -4.80 2.16 7.62
N LYS A 148 -4.46 0.95 7.14
CA LYS A 148 -4.49 -0.28 7.96
C LYS A 148 -3.47 -0.21 9.12
N ALA A 149 -2.39 0.56 8.96
CA ALA A 149 -1.39 0.79 10.00
C ALA A 149 -1.79 1.87 11.02
N GLN A 150 -2.73 2.76 10.70
CA GLN A 150 -3.16 3.85 11.60
C GLN A 150 -4.22 3.37 12.62
N SER A 151 -4.93 2.28 12.31
CA SER A 151 -5.92 1.66 13.22
C SER A 151 -5.31 0.71 14.26
N SER A 152 -4.03 0.37 14.17
CA SER A 152 -3.39 -0.63 15.04
C SER A 152 -2.36 0.01 15.98
N HIS A 153 -2.78 0.27 17.23
CA HIS A 153 -1.92 0.12 18.42
C HIS A 153 -1.51 -1.35 18.67
N ALA A 154 -1.53 -2.19 17.64
CA ALA A 154 -1.55 -3.65 17.72
C ALA A 154 -0.47 -4.32 16.86
N TYR A 155 0.58 -3.61 16.46
CA TYR A 155 1.80 -4.28 16.01
C TYR A 155 2.60 -4.72 17.23
N SER A 156 2.05 -5.69 17.97
CA SER A 156 2.85 -6.50 18.87
C SER A 156 3.59 -7.53 18.02
N ALA A 157 4.89 -7.68 18.29
CA ALA A 157 5.80 -8.62 17.65
C ALA A 157 5.18 -10.00 17.38
N PRO A 158 5.62 -10.73 16.33
CA PRO A 158 5.02 -12.00 15.93
C PRO A 158 5.12 -13.00 17.09
N GLY A 159 3.96 -13.41 17.63
CA GLY A 159 3.94 -14.37 18.74
C GLY A 159 2.64 -14.55 19.51
N VAL A 160 1.55 -13.82 19.24
CA VAL A 160 0.29 -14.02 19.98
C VAL A 160 -0.90 -13.99 19.03
N ALA A 161 -1.54 -15.15 18.85
CA ALA A 161 -2.80 -15.27 18.16
C ALA A 161 -3.88 -14.46 18.90
N GLN A 162 -4.52 -13.52 18.20
CA GLN A 162 -5.75 -12.88 18.68
C GLN A 162 -6.93 -13.44 17.89
N THR A 163 -7.79 -14.20 18.58
CA THR A 163 -9.03 -14.73 18.03
C THR A 163 -10.10 -13.65 18.14
N VAL A 164 -10.53 -13.08 17.02
CA VAL A 164 -11.73 -12.22 16.98
C VAL A 164 -12.94 -13.10 16.71
N THR A 165 -13.80 -13.28 17.71
CA THR A 165 -15.08 -13.98 17.53
C THR A 165 -16.13 -12.97 17.07
N MET A 166 -16.64 -13.14 15.84
CA MET A 166 -17.83 -12.42 15.37
C MET A 166 -19.07 -13.26 15.71
N ALA A 167 -19.90 -12.80 16.64
CA ALA A 167 -21.22 -13.39 16.88
C ALA A 167 -22.23 -12.76 15.91
N ALA A 168 -22.82 -13.58 15.04
CA ALA A 168 -23.90 -13.18 14.15
C ALA A 168 -25.22 -13.10 14.95
N GLY A 169 -25.85 -11.92 14.95
CA GLY A 169 -27.18 -11.69 15.50
C GLY A 169 -28.07 -10.98 14.49
N PHE A 170 -29.16 -11.65 14.11
CA PHE A 170 -30.21 -11.16 13.21
C PHE A 170 -30.92 -9.92 13.80
N GLY A 171 -31.02 -8.85 13.01
CA GLY A 171 -32.02 -7.77 13.18
C GLY A 171 -31.54 -6.46 13.83
N GLY A 172 -31.59 -5.37 13.04
CA GLY A 172 -31.88 -4.01 13.52
C GLY A 172 -30.78 -3.20 14.23
N THR A 173 -30.19 -2.25 13.48
CA THR A 173 -29.64 -0.93 13.90
C THR A 173 -28.71 -0.79 15.13
N ARG A 174 -27.53 -0.20 14.86
CA ARG A 174 -26.63 0.57 15.74
C ARG A 174 -25.61 -0.26 16.56
N ALA A 175 -24.37 -0.32 16.07
CA ALA A 175 -23.23 -0.80 16.85
C ALA A 175 -22.86 0.23 17.94
N GLN A 176 -23.05 -0.12 19.21
CA GLN A 176 -22.42 0.55 20.35
C GLN A 176 -21.17 -0.25 20.74
N VAL A 177 -20.02 0.43 20.76
CA VAL A 177 -18.79 -0.10 21.35
C VAL A 177 -18.88 0.14 22.86
N HIS A 178 -18.97 -0.93 23.65
CA HIS A 178 -18.89 -0.88 25.10
C HIS A 178 -17.54 -1.44 25.54
N THR A 179 -16.62 -0.57 25.95
CA THR A 179 -15.35 -0.97 26.57
C THR A 179 -15.56 -1.08 28.08
N THR A 180 -15.75 -2.30 28.57
CA THR A 180 -15.69 -2.56 30.02
C THR A 180 -14.24 -2.55 30.47
N ARG A 181 -13.87 -1.52 31.23
CA ARG A 181 -12.59 -1.38 31.92
C ARG A 181 -12.61 -2.33 33.13
N THR A 182 -11.77 -3.36 33.13
CA THR A 182 -11.50 -4.12 34.36
C THR A 182 -10.38 -3.41 35.11
N ASP A 183 -10.76 -2.75 36.20
CA ASP A 183 -9.86 -2.14 37.16
C ASP A 183 -9.07 -3.23 37.91
N VAL A 184 -7.75 -3.05 37.99
CA VAL A 184 -6.91 -3.75 38.98
C VAL A 184 -6.44 -2.71 39.99
N MET A 185 -6.87 -2.89 41.24
CA MET A 185 -6.57 -2.04 42.39
C MET A 185 -5.16 -2.29 42.96
N GLY A 186 -4.51 -1.20 43.41
CA GLY A 186 -3.48 -1.13 44.47
C GLY A 186 -2.02 -1.44 44.05
N ALA A 187 -0.98 -0.71 44.43
CA ALA A 187 -0.76 0.14 45.61
C ALA A 187 0.21 1.30 45.32
N GLY A 188 0.10 2.38 46.10
CA GLY A 188 0.82 3.65 45.92
C GLY A 188 2.21 3.76 46.57
N GLY A 189 2.87 4.89 46.27
CA GLY A 189 4.11 5.38 46.87
C GLY A 189 4.52 6.73 46.26
N ASP A 190 4.73 7.72 47.11
CA ASP A 190 4.77 9.17 46.91
C ASP A 190 6.13 9.75 46.46
N GLY A 191 6.14 10.96 45.88
CA GLY A 191 7.28 11.89 45.95
C GLY A 191 7.99 12.33 44.64
N GLY A 192 7.64 13.52 44.14
CA GLY A 192 8.64 14.57 43.87
C GLY A 192 9.32 14.72 42.49
N ASN A 193 8.82 15.70 41.74
CA ASN A 193 9.57 16.71 40.96
C ASN A 193 10.20 16.33 39.59
N GLY A 194 9.78 17.09 38.56
CA GLY A 194 10.34 17.08 37.21
C GLY A 194 9.27 16.77 36.17
N SER A 195 8.52 17.78 35.73
CA SER A 195 7.71 17.69 34.51
C SER A 195 8.63 17.61 33.29
N ALA A 196 9.26 16.45 33.10
CA ALA A 196 9.78 16.03 31.82
C ALA A 196 8.55 15.76 30.94
N GLY A 197 8.28 16.69 30.03
CA GLY A 197 7.25 16.51 29.02
C GLY A 197 7.42 15.14 28.37
N SER A 198 6.36 14.34 28.41
CA SER A 198 6.29 13.05 27.76
C SER A 198 6.51 13.24 26.25
N HIS A 199 7.75 13.02 25.80
CA HIS A 199 8.09 12.86 24.40
C HIS A 199 7.51 11.53 23.89
N LEU A 200 6.25 11.56 23.48
CA LEU A 200 5.79 10.66 22.42
C LEU A 200 6.41 11.21 21.13
N GLY A 201 7.33 10.44 20.55
CA GLY A 201 8.36 10.93 19.65
C GLY A 201 7.88 11.32 18.26
N GLY A 202 8.47 12.43 17.76
CA GLY A 202 8.69 12.76 16.34
C GLY A 202 7.46 13.21 15.56
N ASP A 203 7.51 14.43 15.01
CA ASP A 203 6.56 14.95 14.00
C ASP A 203 6.57 14.05 12.74
N GLU A 204 5.84 12.94 12.77
CA GLU A 204 5.64 12.11 11.59
C GLU A 204 4.81 12.88 10.55
N LYS A 205 5.38 13.05 9.36
CA LYS A 205 4.75 13.76 8.25
C LYS A 205 3.59 12.91 7.69
N MET A 206 2.35 13.18 8.11
CA MET A 206 1.19 12.35 7.76
C MET A 206 0.88 12.36 6.26
N PHE A 207 1.24 13.43 5.55
CA PHE A 207 1.00 13.50 4.10
C PHE A 207 1.78 12.44 3.31
N LEU A 208 2.87 11.87 3.86
CA LEU A 208 3.63 10.81 3.19
C LEU A 208 2.79 9.55 2.98
N PHE A 209 1.86 9.26 3.90
CA PHE A 209 0.95 8.11 3.82
C PHE A 209 -0.15 8.28 2.77
N ASP A 210 -0.34 9.48 2.21
CA ASP A 210 -1.25 9.72 1.10
C ASP A 210 -0.60 9.42 -0.28
N ILE A 211 0.72 9.15 -0.35
CA ILE A 211 1.45 9.01 -1.62
C ILE A 211 1.29 7.59 -2.21
N VAL A 212 1.68 6.56 -1.46
CA VAL A 212 1.76 5.18 -1.98
C VAL A 212 0.45 4.42 -1.82
N ALA A 213 -0.14 4.45 -0.62
CA ALA A 213 -1.36 3.71 -0.29
C ALA A 213 -2.34 4.60 0.47
N ASN A 214 -3.14 5.38 -0.27
CA ASN A 214 -4.04 6.36 0.33
C ASN A 214 -5.37 5.73 0.74
N GLY A 215 -5.44 5.18 1.95
CA GLY A 215 -6.66 4.56 2.45
C GLY A 215 -7.82 5.53 2.76
N ARG A 216 -7.58 6.84 2.72
CA ARG A 216 -8.60 7.86 3.05
C ARG A 216 -9.39 8.31 1.83
N THR A 217 -8.69 8.65 0.75
CA THR A 217 -9.32 9.13 -0.49
C THR A 217 -9.24 8.12 -1.63
N GLY A 218 -8.29 7.18 -1.56
CA GLY A 218 -7.97 6.30 -2.68
C GLY A 218 -7.33 7.04 -3.86
N ILE A 219 -6.70 8.20 -3.64
CA ILE A 219 -5.89 8.89 -4.65
C ILE A 219 -4.42 8.71 -4.26
N ASP A 220 -3.72 7.85 -4.99
CA ASP A 220 -2.32 7.48 -4.77
C ASP A 220 -1.60 7.15 -6.08
N THR A 221 -0.28 7.03 -6.02
CA THR A 221 0.58 6.78 -7.18
C THR A 221 0.45 5.36 -7.73
N ASP A 222 0.04 4.40 -6.91
CA ASP A 222 -0.38 3.06 -7.33
C ASP A 222 -1.45 3.15 -8.42
N LYS A 223 -2.56 3.85 -8.11
CA LYS A 223 -3.66 4.05 -9.07
C LYS A 223 -3.24 4.79 -10.31
N TRP A 224 -2.38 5.79 -10.17
CA TRP A 224 -1.91 6.54 -11.32
C TRP A 224 -1.14 5.66 -12.32
N ASP A 225 -0.30 4.75 -11.83
CA ASP A 225 0.42 3.82 -12.69
C ASP A 225 -0.54 2.81 -13.33
N TYR A 226 -1.30 2.05 -12.53
CA TYR A 226 -2.09 0.95 -13.09
C TYR A 226 -3.19 1.47 -14.03
N LEU A 227 -3.80 2.63 -13.76
CA LEU A 227 -4.81 3.18 -14.66
C LEU A 227 -4.22 3.50 -16.04
N ALA A 228 -3.04 4.13 -16.09
CA ALA A 228 -2.37 4.44 -17.35
C ALA A 228 -1.85 3.17 -18.06
N ARG A 229 -1.29 2.23 -17.28
CA ARG A 229 -0.71 1.00 -17.79
C ARG A 229 -1.76 0.03 -18.32
N ASP A 230 -2.81 -0.22 -17.55
CA ASP A 230 -3.83 -1.19 -17.91
C ASP A 230 -4.63 -0.70 -19.11
N THR A 231 -4.99 0.59 -19.15
CA THR A 231 -5.69 1.18 -20.30
C THR A 231 -4.89 1.03 -21.59
N TYR A 232 -3.57 1.28 -21.53
CA TYR A 232 -2.68 1.06 -22.65
C TYR A 232 -2.64 -0.41 -23.10
N ASN A 233 -2.41 -1.35 -22.17
CA ASN A 233 -2.23 -2.76 -22.51
C ASN A 233 -3.51 -3.45 -22.99
N ILE A 234 -4.69 -3.04 -22.51
CA ILE A 234 -5.97 -3.62 -22.95
C ILE A 234 -6.61 -2.86 -24.12
N GLY A 235 -6.02 -1.75 -24.56
CA GLY A 235 -6.58 -0.89 -25.60
C GLY A 235 -7.84 -0.13 -25.16
N HIS A 236 -7.96 0.18 -23.85
CA HIS A 236 -9.05 0.97 -23.32
C HIS A 236 -8.71 2.45 -23.34
N THR A 237 -9.68 3.29 -23.73
CA THR A 237 -9.49 4.73 -23.73
C THR A 237 -9.67 5.31 -22.33
N SER A 238 -8.80 6.23 -21.96
CA SER A 238 -8.87 6.97 -20.70
C SER A 238 -8.59 8.44 -20.96
N ALA A 239 -9.42 9.31 -20.41
CA ALA A 239 -9.18 10.75 -20.41
C ALA A 239 -8.36 11.21 -19.19
N PHE A 240 -8.07 10.30 -18.25
CA PHE A 240 -7.35 10.61 -17.03
C PHE A 240 -5.84 10.81 -17.30
N ASP A 241 -5.34 11.99 -16.92
CA ASP A 241 -3.90 12.31 -16.91
C ASP A 241 -3.43 12.60 -15.48
N HIS A 242 -2.69 11.66 -14.90
CA HIS A 242 -2.16 11.76 -13.54
C HIS A 242 -1.23 12.97 -13.33
N ARG A 243 -0.55 13.46 -14.38
CA ARG A 243 0.38 14.60 -14.27
C ARG A 243 -0.35 15.85 -13.78
N ARG A 244 -1.62 16.00 -14.15
CA ARG A 244 -2.45 17.11 -13.72
C ARG A 244 -2.67 17.11 -12.21
N LEU A 245 -2.92 15.95 -11.60
CA LEU A 245 -3.02 15.81 -10.15
C LEU A 245 -1.66 15.94 -9.48
N LEU A 246 -0.61 15.30 -10.02
CA LEU A 246 0.74 15.35 -9.47
C LEU A 246 1.23 16.80 -9.33
N TYR A 247 1.23 17.57 -10.41
CA TYR A 247 1.74 18.95 -10.42
C TYR A 247 0.78 19.99 -9.83
N SER A 248 -0.46 19.62 -9.50
CA SER A 248 -1.38 20.52 -8.76
C SER A 248 -1.48 20.18 -7.27
N SER A 249 -0.84 19.10 -6.83
CA SER A 249 -0.86 18.68 -5.42
C SER A 249 -0.16 19.69 -4.50
N ARG A 250 -0.75 19.86 -3.30
CA ARG A 250 -0.22 20.65 -2.19
C ARG A 250 -0.48 19.90 -0.89
N VAL A 251 0.34 20.16 0.12
CA VAL A 251 0.09 19.72 1.49
C VAL A 251 -0.59 20.84 2.26
N VAL A 252 -1.77 20.55 2.80
CA VAL A 252 -2.56 21.45 3.66
C VAL A 252 -2.95 20.64 4.88
N GLU A 253 -2.71 21.18 6.08
CA GLU A 253 -2.99 20.47 7.35
C GLU A 253 -2.38 19.06 7.40
N ASP A 254 -1.14 18.93 6.92
CA ASP A 254 -0.38 17.66 6.85
C ASP A 254 -1.06 16.57 6.01
N ARG A 255 -1.82 16.98 4.98
CA ARG A 255 -2.53 16.09 4.05
C ARG A 255 -2.37 16.54 2.61
N ILE A 256 -2.31 15.58 1.68
CA ILE A 256 -2.32 15.93 0.25
C ILE A 256 -3.72 16.43 -0.14
N ALA A 257 -3.75 17.61 -0.75
CA ALA A 257 -4.93 18.30 -1.23
C ALA A 257 -4.72 18.77 -2.67
N TYR A 258 -5.84 18.95 -3.38
CA TYR A 258 -5.87 19.42 -4.75
C TYR A 258 -6.72 20.68 -4.84
N HIS A 259 -6.38 21.57 -5.77
CA HIS A 259 -7.18 22.76 -6.02
C HIS A 259 -8.57 22.37 -6.56
N ALA A 260 -9.63 23.08 -6.17
CA ALA A 260 -11.01 22.77 -6.58
C ALA A 260 -11.21 22.67 -8.11
N LYS A 261 -10.41 23.42 -8.88
CA LYS A 261 -10.36 23.37 -10.36
C LYS A 261 -9.98 21.99 -10.93
N GLU A 262 -9.41 21.10 -10.11
CA GLU A 262 -8.99 19.75 -10.50
C GLU A 262 -10.08 18.70 -10.28
N VAL A 263 -11.29 19.12 -9.89
CA VAL A 263 -12.43 18.21 -9.68
C VAL A 263 -12.69 17.28 -10.87
N MET A 264 -12.52 17.78 -12.10
CA MET A 264 -12.69 16.96 -13.30
C MET A 264 -11.59 15.91 -13.44
N ALA A 265 -10.34 16.22 -13.09
CA ALA A 265 -9.26 15.24 -13.14
C ALA A 265 -9.47 14.11 -12.11
N VAL A 266 -9.97 14.45 -10.92
CA VAL A 266 -10.35 13.47 -9.90
C VAL A 266 -11.54 12.62 -10.37
N TYR A 267 -12.56 13.24 -10.96
CA TYR A 267 -13.69 12.52 -11.54
C TYR A 267 -13.25 11.52 -12.62
N GLU A 268 -12.44 11.95 -13.58
CA GLU A 268 -11.93 11.08 -14.65
C GLU A 268 -11.09 9.91 -14.13
N MET A 269 -10.35 10.11 -13.04
CA MET A 269 -9.62 9.02 -12.37
C MET A 269 -10.56 7.92 -11.90
N PHE A 270 -11.60 8.29 -11.13
CA PHE A 270 -12.56 7.32 -10.61
C PHE A 270 -13.45 6.73 -11.72
N HIS A 271 -13.79 7.53 -12.73
CA HIS A 271 -14.55 7.06 -13.88
C HIS A 271 -13.77 6.01 -14.67
N THR A 272 -12.49 6.27 -14.96
CA THR A 272 -11.60 5.33 -15.65
C THR A 272 -11.43 4.05 -14.83
N ARG A 273 -11.22 4.17 -13.51
CA ARG A 273 -11.16 3.01 -12.60
C ARG A 273 -12.42 2.15 -12.68
N TYR A 274 -13.59 2.79 -12.62
CA TYR A 274 -14.88 2.07 -12.73
C TYR A 274 -15.04 1.41 -14.10
N SER A 275 -14.65 2.11 -15.17
CA SER A 275 -14.71 1.59 -16.54
C SER A 275 -13.82 0.35 -16.72
N LEU A 276 -12.57 0.40 -16.25
CA LEU A 276 -11.66 -0.77 -16.23
C LEU A 276 -12.22 -1.92 -15.41
N PHE A 277 -12.80 -1.63 -14.24
CA PHE A 277 -13.42 -2.65 -13.42
C PHE A 277 -14.51 -3.40 -14.20
N LYS A 278 -15.43 -2.67 -14.84
CA LYS A 278 -16.53 -3.25 -15.61
C LYS A 278 -16.08 -3.94 -16.90
N ALA A 279 -15.13 -3.35 -17.61
CA ALA A 279 -14.67 -3.85 -18.89
C ALA A 279 -13.74 -5.06 -18.72
N CYS A 280 -12.76 -4.97 -17.82
CA CYS A 280 -11.67 -5.92 -17.72
C CYS A 280 -11.74 -6.78 -16.45
N TYR A 281 -11.67 -6.15 -15.26
CA TYR A 281 -11.41 -6.89 -14.01
C TYR A 281 -12.57 -7.82 -13.60
N VAL A 282 -13.81 -7.46 -13.91
CA VAL A 282 -14.99 -8.34 -13.71
C VAL A 282 -15.59 -8.85 -15.01
N HIS A 283 -14.80 -8.92 -16.09
CA HIS A 283 -15.26 -9.50 -17.34
C HIS A 283 -15.69 -10.95 -17.13
N ARG A 284 -16.88 -11.32 -17.62
CA ARG A 284 -17.48 -12.64 -17.38
C ARG A 284 -16.58 -13.82 -17.76
N ALA A 285 -15.85 -13.69 -18.88
CA ALA A 285 -14.94 -14.74 -19.32
C ALA A 285 -13.68 -14.82 -18.45
N THR A 286 -13.19 -13.67 -17.95
CA THR A 286 -12.08 -13.64 -16.98
C THR A 286 -12.51 -14.36 -15.71
N LYS A 287 -13.70 -14.02 -15.17
CA LYS A 287 -14.24 -14.69 -13.98
C LYS A 287 -14.46 -16.19 -14.17
N ALA A 288 -14.93 -16.62 -15.33
CA ALA A 288 -15.03 -18.06 -15.63
C ALA A 288 -13.67 -18.77 -15.55
N VAL A 289 -12.62 -18.17 -16.12
CA VAL A 289 -11.25 -18.70 -16.03
C VAL A 289 -10.73 -18.70 -14.58
N GLU A 290 -11.02 -17.66 -13.80
CA GLU A 290 -10.66 -17.61 -12.38
C GLU A 290 -11.28 -18.77 -11.58
N PHE A 291 -12.56 -19.09 -11.82
CA PHE A 291 -13.20 -20.23 -11.18
C PHE A 291 -12.59 -21.56 -11.62
N MET A 292 -12.32 -21.74 -12.91
CA MET A 292 -11.68 -22.97 -13.43
C MET A 292 -10.29 -23.20 -12.83
N ILE A 293 -9.49 -22.14 -12.68
CA ILE A 293 -8.15 -22.22 -12.08
C ILE A 293 -8.24 -22.51 -10.59
N THR A 294 -9.19 -21.88 -9.89
CA THR A 294 -9.41 -22.12 -8.45
C THR A 294 -9.85 -23.55 -8.19
N ASP A 295 -10.78 -24.08 -8.99
CA ASP A 295 -11.27 -25.47 -8.91
C ASP A 295 -10.15 -26.48 -9.20
N GLY A 296 -9.30 -26.23 -10.19
CA GLY A 296 -8.15 -27.10 -10.48
C GLY A 296 -7.01 -27.05 -9.46
N GLY A 297 -7.01 -26.06 -8.56
CA GLY A 297 -6.01 -25.91 -7.49
C GLY A 297 -6.48 -26.37 -6.11
N CYS A 298 -7.78 -26.68 -5.95
CA CYS A 298 -8.35 -27.30 -4.76
C CYS A 298 -8.23 -28.84 -4.84
#